data_AF-A0AAU9JG05-F1
#
_entry.id   AF-A0AAU9JG05-F1
#
_cell.length_a   1.000
_cell.length_b   1.000
_cell.length_c   1.000
_cell.angle_alpha   90.00
_cell.angle_beta   90.00
_cell.angle_gamma   90.00
#
_symmetry.space_group_name_H-M   'P 1'
#
loop_
_entity.id
_entity.type
_entity.pdbx_description
1 polymer ?
#
loop_
_entity_poly.entity_id
_entity_poly.type
_entity_poly.pdbx_seq_one_letter_code
_entity_poly.pdbx_strand_id
1 'polypeptide(L)'
;MTNLRVVSEEEGLEYAAKFGVRYFEISAKTGDGVAQMFDYISTKVIESMDIIPNFIQKSRKSFLLATSERRKNQPKSGGCCK
;
A
#
# COMPACT_ATOMS: atom_id res chain seq x y z
N MET A 1 27.55 5.28 8.67
CA MET A 1 26.92 4.18 7.90
C MET A 1 26.50 4.75 6.56
N THR A 2 27.10 4.28 5.47
CA THR A 2 26.69 4.62 4.10
C THR A 2 25.50 3.74 3.72
N ASN A 3 24.35 4.35 3.42
CA ASN A 3 23.20 3.63 2.87
C ASN A 3 23.50 3.34 1.40
N LEU A 4 24.03 2.16 1.13
CA LEU A 4 24.33 1.69 -0.21
C LEU A 4 23.16 0.82 -0.70
N ARG A 5 22.67 1.12 -1.90
CA ARG A 5 21.75 0.26 -2.63
C ARG A 5 22.52 -0.99 -3.05
N VAL A 6 22.08 -2.16 -2.57
CA VAL A 6 22.73 -3.47 -2.82
C VAL A 6 21.98 -4.35 -3.81
N VAL A 7 20.80 -3.93 -4.24
CA VAL A 7 19.98 -4.60 -5.26
C VAL A 7 19.64 -3.55 -6.31
N SER A 8 19.89 -3.83 -7.59
CA SER A 8 19.57 -2.89 -8.68
C SER A 8 18.05 -2.84 -8.94
N GLU A 9 17.59 -1.86 -9.70
CA GLU A 9 16.17 -1.80 -10.07
C GLU A 9 15.81 -2.95 -11.02
N GLU A 10 16.68 -3.19 -11.98
CA GLU A 10 16.54 -4.23 -13.01
C GLU A 10 16.48 -5.62 -12.37
N GLU A 11 17.34 -5.90 -11.38
CA GLU A 11 17.33 -7.16 -10.66
C GLU A 11 15.99 -7.40 -9.95
N GLY A 12 15.45 -6.38 -9.28
CA GLY A 12 14.15 -6.45 -8.62
C GLY A 12 12.99 -6.66 -9.60
N LEU A 13 13.03 -5.96 -10.74
CA LEU A 13 12.01 -6.04 -11.78
C LEU A 13 12.02 -7.41 -12.47
N GLU A 14 13.18 -7.92 -12.86
CA GLU A 14 13.34 -9.25 -13.44
C GLU A 14 12.88 -10.35 -12.47
N TYR A 15 13.19 -10.21 -11.19
CA TYR A 15 12.76 -11.18 -10.18
C TYR A 15 11.23 -11.20 -10.02
N ALA A 16 10.59 -10.03 -9.93
CA ALA A 16 9.14 -9.93 -9.84
C ALA A 16 8.44 -10.54 -11.07
N ALA A 17 8.98 -10.31 -12.26
CA ALA A 17 8.46 -10.87 -13.51
C ALA A 17 8.40 -12.40 -13.51
N LYS A 18 9.37 -13.08 -12.87
CA LYS A 18 9.40 -14.56 -12.75
C LYS A 18 8.19 -15.13 -12.01
N PHE A 19 7.59 -14.36 -11.10
CA PHE A 19 6.41 -14.77 -10.32
C PHE A 19 5.11 -14.15 -10.83
N GLY A 20 5.16 -13.34 -11.90
CA GLY A 20 4.00 -12.62 -12.41
C GLY A 20 3.45 -11.57 -11.44
N VAL A 21 4.27 -11.07 -10.51
CA VAL A 21 3.89 -10.02 -9.56
C VAL A 21 4.41 -8.67 -10.03
N ARG A 22 3.76 -7.59 -9.57
CA ARG A 22 4.19 -6.23 -9.90
C ARG A 22 5.29 -5.75 -8.93
N TYR A 23 6.32 -5.11 -9.49
CA TYR A 23 7.39 -4.43 -8.77
C TYR A 23 7.07 -2.94 -8.52
N PHE A 24 7.52 -2.41 -7.39
CA PHE A 24 7.45 -0.98 -7.04
C PHE A 24 8.70 -0.56 -6.26
N GLU A 25 9.27 0.59 -6.60
CA GLU A 25 10.23 1.28 -5.73
C GLU A 25 9.47 2.16 -4.76
N ILE A 26 9.72 2.02 -3.46
CA ILE A 26 9.07 2.85 -2.44
C ILE A 26 10.06 3.38 -1.41
N SER A 27 9.71 4.52 -0.83
CA SER A 27 10.38 5.05 0.36
C SER A 27 9.33 5.42 1.39
N ALA A 28 9.25 4.63 2.46
CA ALA A 28 8.35 4.95 3.58
C ALA A 28 8.72 6.27 4.29
N LYS A 29 9.97 6.72 4.14
CA LYS A 29 10.47 7.96 4.76
C LYS A 29 9.99 9.21 4.02
N THR A 30 10.04 9.19 2.69
CA THR A 30 9.65 10.34 1.85
C THR A 30 8.21 10.23 1.36
N GLY A 31 7.64 9.02 1.37
CA GLY A 31 6.32 8.71 0.84
C GLY A 31 6.33 8.31 -0.64
N ASP A 32 7.49 8.32 -1.29
CA ASP A 32 7.60 8.00 -2.72
C ASP A 32 7.11 6.57 -3.01
N GLY A 33 6.30 6.41 -4.06
CA GLY A 33 5.76 5.13 -4.52
C GLY A 33 4.69 4.48 -3.63
N VAL A 34 4.52 4.93 -2.39
CA VAL A 34 3.58 4.30 -1.42
C VAL A 34 2.14 4.37 -1.90
N ALA A 35 1.67 5.56 -2.32
CA ALA A 35 0.30 5.74 -2.80
C ALA A 35 0.04 4.88 -4.05
N GLN A 36 0.98 4.89 -5.00
CA GLN A 36 0.87 4.14 -6.26
C GLN A 36 0.79 2.62 -6.04
N MET A 37 1.59 2.10 -5.09
CA MET A 37 1.55 0.69 -4.70
C MET A 37 0.18 0.32 -4.13
N PHE A 38 -0.35 1.12 -3.19
CA PHE A 38 -1.63 0.82 -2.56
C PHE A 38 -2.83 1.01 -3.49
N ASP A 39 -2.77 1.99 -4.41
CA ASP A 39 -3.80 2.18 -5.44
C ASP A 39 -3.87 0.93 -6.33
N TYR A 40 -2.72 0.44 -6.81
CA TYR A 40 -2.68 -0.79 -7.61
C TYR A 40 -3.25 -2.00 -6.87
N ILE A 41 -2.85 -2.21 -5.60
CA ILE A 41 -3.36 -3.32 -4.79
C ILE A 41 -4.88 -3.20 -4.63
N SER A 42 -5.37 -2.02 -4.29
CA SER A 42 -6.80 -1.78 -4.07
C SER A 42 -7.61 -2.05 -5.32
N THR A 43 -7.13 -1.58 -6.49
CA THR A 43 -7.74 -1.89 -7.78
C THR A 43 -7.77 -3.38 -8.06
N LYS A 44 -6.66 -4.10 -7.84
CA LYS A 44 -6.59 -5.54 -8.08
C LYS A 44 -7.52 -6.34 -7.16
N VAL A 45 -7.69 -5.91 -5.91
CA VAL A 45 -8.67 -6.52 -4.99
C VAL A 45 -10.09 -6.29 -5.50
N ILE A 46 -10.43 -5.06 -5.91
CA ILE A 46 -11.77 -4.75 -6.44
C ILE A 46 -12.05 -5.55 -7.72
N GLU A 47 -11.08 -5.68 -8.62
CA GLU A 47 -11.20 -6.45 -9.87
C GLU A 47 -11.36 -7.95 -9.63
N SER A 48 -10.70 -8.50 -8.61
CA SER A 48 -10.76 -9.94 -8.29
C SER A 48 -11.96 -10.33 -7.44
N MET A 49 -12.64 -9.35 -6.82
CA MET A 49 -13.94 -9.57 -6.21
C MET A 49 -14.99 -9.66 -7.31
N ASP A 50 -15.49 -10.86 -7.62
CA ASP A 50 -16.73 -11.02 -8.40
C ASP A 50 -17.84 -10.25 -7.68
N ILE A 51 -18.14 -9.04 -8.14
CA ILE A 51 -19.03 -8.14 -7.43
C ILE A 51 -20.45 -8.68 -7.54
N ILE A 52 -20.86 -9.49 -6.57
CA ILE A 52 -22.27 -9.69 -6.27
C ILE A 52 -22.84 -8.30 -5.94
N PRO A 53 -23.79 -7.77 -6.74
CA PRO A 53 -24.17 -6.36 -6.72
C PRO A 53 -24.66 -5.85 -5.34
N ASN A 54 -25.02 -6.73 -4.42
CA ASN A 54 -25.49 -6.38 -3.08
C ASN A 54 -24.39 -6.06 -2.04
N PHE A 55 -23.12 -6.39 -2.26
CA PHE A 55 -22.06 -6.16 -1.25
C PHE A 55 -21.55 -4.70 -1.23
N ILE A 56 -21.55 -4.02 -2.40
CA ILE A 56 -21.00 -2.66 -2.55
C ILE A 56 -21.83 -1.60 -1.79
N GLN A 57 -23.15 -1.77 -1.69
CA GLN A 57 -24.00 -0.83 -0.94
C GLN A 57 -23.69 -0.82 0.56
N LYS A 58 -23.33 -1.96 1.14
CA LYS A 58 -22.97 -2.05 2.57
C LYS A 58 -21.56 -1.52 2.83
N SER A 59 -20.63 -1.79 1.91
CA SER A 59 -19.20 -1.43 2.04
C SER A 59 -18.92 0.08 1.92
N ARG A 60 -19.59 0.82 1.03
CA ARG A 60 -19.38 2.28 0.91
C ARG A 60 -19.70 3.02 2.21
N LYS A 61 -20.76 2.62 2.93
CA LYS A 61 -21.10 3.21 4.23
C LYS A 61 -20.09 2.84 5.32
N SER A 62 -19.53 1.63 5.32
CA SER A 62 -18.56 1.20 6.34
C SER A 62 -17.15 1.75 6.11
N PHE A 63 -16.71 1.91 4.85
CA PHE A 63 -15.39 2.48 4.56
C PHE A 63 -15.36 4.00 4.77
N LEU A 64 -16.44 4.72 4.40
CA LEU A 64 -16.56 6.16 4.63
C LEU A 64 -16.70 6.54 6.11
N LEU A 65 -17.20 5.62 6.97
CA LEU A 65 -17.29 5.85 8.42
C LEU A 65 -15.96 5.70 9.16
N ALA A 66 -14.99 4.96 8.60
CA ALA A 66 -13.67 4.80 9.23
C ALA A 66 -12.80 6.07 9.13
N THR A 67 -13.14 6.99 8.22
CA THR A 67 -12.39 8.22 7.97
C THR A 67 -12.90 9.46 8.70
N SER A 68 -14.02 9.41 9.43
CA SER A 68 -14.61 10.62 10.04
C SER A 68 -14.30 10.87 11.52
N GLU A 69 -13.54 10.04 12.23
CA GLU A 69 -13.28 10.25 13.67
C GLU A 69 -11.82 10.11 14.13
N ARG A 70 -10.87 10.79 13.44
CA ARG A 70 -9.57 11.11 14.06
C ARG A 70 -9.15 12.54 13.81
N ARG A 71 -9.78 13.49 14.50
CA ARG A 71 -9.22 14.83 14.73
C ARG A 71 -8.69 14.93 16.16
N LYS A 72 -7.39 15.25 16.22
CA LYS A 72 -6.58 15.83 17.31
C LYS A 72 -6.18 14.91 18.47
N ASN A 73 -4.95 14.37 18.39
CA ASN A 73 -3.83 14.70 19.30
C ASN A 73 -2.57 13.89 18.93
N GLN A 74 -1.52 14.56 18.44
CA GLN A 74 -0.12 14.10 18.50
C GLN A 74 0.50 14.59 19.83
N PRO A 75 1.69 14.16 20.29
CA PRO A 75 2.59 13.10 19.83
C PRO A 75 3.05 12.13 20.97
N LYS A 76 3.41 10.87 20.67
CA LYS A 76 4.47 10.15 21.42
C LYS A 76 5.24 9.23 20.48
N SER A 77 6.55 9.43 20.43
CA SER A 77 7.52 8.63 19.70
C SER A 77 7.55 7.20 20.26
N GLY A 78 6.98 6.26 19.51
CA GLY A 78 7.16 4.83 19.73
C GLY A 78 7.79 4.25 18.47
N GLY A 79 9.12 4.10 18.48
CA GLY A 79 9.85 3.47 17.39
C GLY A 79 9.37 2.03 17.20
N CYS A 80 9.17 1.64 15.93
CA CYS A 80 8.97 0.26 15.56
C CYS A 80 10.34 -0.44 15.67
N CYS A 81 10.36 -1.59 16.34
CA CYS A 81 11.49 -2.47 16.64
C CYS A 81 12.25 -2.15 17.94
N LYS A 82 12.36 -3.19 18.77
CA LYS A 82 13.42 -3.39 19.77
C LYS A 82 14.27 -4.56 19.31
#